data_AF-A0A449B2Q2-F1
#
_entry.id   AF-A0A449B2Q2-F1
#
_cell.length_a   1.000
_cell.length_b   1.000
_cell.length_c   1.000
_cell.angle_alpha   90.00
_cell.angle_beta   90.00
_cell.angle_gamma   90.00
#
_symmetry.space_group_name_H-M   'P 1'
#
loop_
_entity.id
_entity.type
_entity.pdbx_description
1 polymer ?
#
loop_
_entity_poly.entity_id
_entity_poly.type
_entity_poly.pdbx_seq_one_letter_code
_entity_poly.pdbx_strand_id
1 'polypeptide(L)'
;MFKVPTIHGKGIIVAPTLDGQYLVGPTAEEDVAKEDTRLVTREKYDYIGEIGKQIIPSLKLERTMMTISGSRPIDIETNDFVIRHSKKNKHFVIAGGMQSPALSSAPAIAEEIVKLLELELKPRKNYNPKYSIDVF
;
A
#
# COMPACT_ATOMS: atom_id res chain seq x y z
N MET A 1 9.23 16.41 0.61
CA MET A 1 8.78 17.35 1.67
C MET A 1 7.47 16.82 2.25
N PHE A 2 7.26 16.89 3.57
CA PHE A 2 6.07 16.34 4.23
C PHE A 2 5.18 17.47 4.76
N LYS A 3 3.88 17.38 4.48
CA LYS A 3 2.88 18.12 5.25
C LYS A 3 2.63 17.35 6.55
N VAL A 4 2.54 18.04 7.68
CA VAL A 4 2.20 17.41 8.97
C VAL A 4 0.86 16.68 8.80
N PRO A 5 0.76 15.39 9.18
CA PRO A 5 -0.50 14.66 9.11
C PRO A 5 -1.60 15.42 9.86
N THR A 6 -2.77 15.55 9.23
CA THR A 6 -3.95 16.11 9.90
C THR A 6 -4.88 14.96 10.30
N ILE A 7 -5.88 15.28 11.11
CA ILE A 7 -6.98 14.37 11.45
C ILE A 7 -7.68 13.74 10.23
N HIS A 8 -7.56 14.32 9.03
CA HIS A 8 -8.21 13.85 7.81
C HIS A 8 -7.27 13.17 6.79
N GLY A 9 -6.00 12.89 7.14
CA GLY A 9 -5.15 12.09 6.26
C GLY A 9 -3.67 12.08 6.59
N LYS A 10 -2.98 11.03 6.14
CA LYS A 10 -1.53 10.78 6.32
C LYS A 10 -0.61 11.75 5.57
N GLY A 11 -1.13 12.90 5.14
CA GLY A 11 -0.40 13.96 4.45
C GLY A 11 -0.14 13.62 2.97
N ILE A 12 -0.50 14.55 2.08
CA ILE A 12 0.00 14.51 0.71
C ILE A 12 1.51 14.81 0.74
N ILE A 13 2.28 13.97 0.07
CA ILE A 13 3.72 14.05 -0.08
C ILE A 13 4.08 14.46 -1.50
N VAL A 14 5.19 15.19 -1.61
CA VAL A 14 5.96 15.27 -2.84
C VAL A 14 7.31 14.63 -2.59
N ALA A 15 7.58 13.52 -3.27
CA ALA A 15 8.77 12.70 -3.06
C ALA A 15 9.40 12.29 -4.40
N PRO A 16 10.74 12.27 -4.51
CA PRO A 16 11.41 11.74 -5.68
C PRO A 16 11.20 10.23 -5.78
N THR A 17 11.06 9.72 -7.00
CA THR A 17 11.03 8.30 -7.34
C THR A 17 12.41 7.83 -7.81
N LEU A 18 12.61 6.52 -7.91
CA LEU A 18 13.90 5.93 -8.28
C LEU A 18 14.38 6.33 -9.68
N ASP A 19 13.45 6.61 -10.59
CA ASP A 19 13.69 7.05 -11.96
C ASP A 19 13.85 8.59 -12.08
N GLY A 20 13.95 9.31 -10.96
CA GLY A 20 14.17 10.75 -10.93
C GLY A 20 12.90 11.59 -11.17
N GLN A 21 11.74 10.96 -11.28
CA GLN A 21 10.45 11.66 -11.31
C GLN A 21 9.99 12.05 -9.90
N TYR A 22 8.83 12.70 -9.82
CA TYR A 22 8.21 13.07 -8.55
C TYR A 22 6.84 12.43 -8.41
N LEU A 23 6.63 11.78 -7.28
CA LEU A 23 5.33 11.33 -6.83
C LEU A 23 4.65 12.46 -6.04
N VAL A 24 3.42 12.80 -6.43
CA VAL A 24 2.53 13.70 -5.69
C VAL A 24 1.32 12.87 -5.28
N GLY A 25 1.13 12.65 -3.98
CA GLY A 25 0.32 11.52 -3.52
C GLY A 25 0.11 11.48 -2.01
N PRO A 26 -0.89 10.77 -1.49
CA PRO A 26 -2.14 10.33 -2.12
C PRO A 26 -3.32 11.25 -1.76
N THR A 27 -4.44 11.14 -2.47
CA THR A 27 -5.74 11.59 -1.95
C THR A 27 -6.25 10.61 -0.88
N ALA A 28 -7.35 10.96 -0.20
CA ALA A 28 -8.04 10.07 0.73
C ALA A 28 -9.55 10.09 0.44
N GLU A 29 -10.17 8.92 0.43
CA GLU A 29 -11.61 8.72 0.30
C GLU A 29 -11.96 7.42 1.04
N GLU A 30 -13.08 7.43 1.77
CA GLU A 30 -13.61 6.29 2.52
C GLU A 30 -14.75 5.63 1.73
N ASP A 31 -15.10 4.41 2.09
CA ASP A 31 -16.25 3.67 1.53
C ASP A 31 -16.26 3.50 -0.01
N VAL A 32 -15.07 3.52 -0.63
CA VAL A 32 -14.89 3.23 -2.05
C VAL A 32 -15.34 1.79 -2.37
N ALA A 33 -16.19 1.64 -3.38
CA ALA A 33 -16.63 0.34 -3.87
C ALA A 33 -15.43 -0.55 -4.27
N LYS A 34 -15.54 -1.87 -4.10
CA LYS A 34 -14.40 -2.79 -4.30
C LYS A 34 -13.90 -2.77 -5.75
N GLU A 35 -14.81 -2.60 -6.68
CA GLU A 35 -14.61 -2.43 -8.13
C GLU A 35 -13.87 -1.13 -8.47
N ASP A 36 -13.95 -0.09 -7.64
CA ASP A 36 -13.40 1.25 -7.90
C ASP A 36 -12.09 1.53 -7.13
N THR A 37 -11.53 0.52 -6.46
CA THR A 37 -10.31 0.67 -5.65
C THR A 37 -9.07 1.17 -6.40
N ARG A 38 -9.12 1.15 -7.73
CA ARG A 38 -8.05 1.65 -8.64
C ARG A 38 -8.57 2.68 -9.65
N LEU A 39 -9.76 3.24 -9.41
CA LEU A 39 -10.33 4.27 -10.25
C LEU A 39 -9.58 5.60 -10.06
N VAL A 40 -9.22 6.22 -11.18
CA VAL A 40 -8.64 7.58 -11.22
C VAL A 40 -9.70 8.52 -11.76
N THR A 41 -9.94 9.63 -11.06
CA THR A 41 -10.91 10.64 -11.47
C THR A 41 -10.22 11.99 -11.69
N ARG A 42 -10.80 12.81 -12.57
CA ARG A 42 -10.29 14.15 -12.85
C ARG A 42 -10.32 15.04 -11.61
N GLU A 43 -11.39 14.94 -10.83
CA GLU A 43 -11.56 15.67 -9.57
C GLU A 43 -10.41 15.41 -8.58
N LYS A 44 -10.06 14.14 -8.35
CA LYS A 44 -8.95 13.78 -7.44
C LYS A 44 -7.60 14.21 -7.98
N TYR A 45 -7.42 14.15 -9.30
CA TYR A 45 -6.21 14.64 -9.97
C TYR A 45 -6.04 16.16 -9.77
N ASP A 46 -7.09 16.94 -9.99
CA ASP A 46 -7.03 18.39 -9.81
C ASP A 46 -6.81 18.73 -8.31
N TYR A 47 -7.51 18.05 -7.39
CA TYR A 47 -7.36 18.22 -5.94
C TYR A 47 -5.91 17.98 -5.47
N ILE A 48 -5.29 16.87 -5.88
CA ILE A 48 -3.92 16.56 -5.47
C ILE A 48 -2.91 17.52 -6.10
N GLY A 49 -3.22 18.01 -7.30
CA GLY A 49 -2.43 19.02 -7.99
C GLY A 49 -2.39 20.36 -7.26
N GLU A 50 -3.54 20.84 -6.77
CA GLU A 50 -3.62 22.07 -5.98
C GLU A 50 -2.80 21.98 -4.69
N ILE A 51 -2.87 20.85 -3.99
CA ILE A 51 -2.07 20.63 -2.78
C ILE A 51 -0.59 20.48 -3.13
N GLY A 52 -0.26 19.79 -4.22
CA GLY A 52 1.11 19.70 -4.73
C GLY A 52 1.73 21.08 -4.98
N LYS A 53 0.97 22.01 -5.55
CA LYS A 53 1.42 23.40 -5.78
C LYS A 53 1.57 24.22 -4.51
N GLN A 54 0.79 23.95 -3.45
CA GLN A 54 1.00 24.57 -2.14
C GLN A 54 2.35 24.14 -1.53
N ILE A 55 2.77 22.90 -1.78
CA ILE A 55 4.03 22.33 -1.30
C ILE A 55 5.21 22.79 -2.18
N ILE A 56 5.04 22.74 -3.51
CA ILE A 56 6.04 23.16 -4.50
C ILE A 56 5.35 24.10 -5.52
N PRO A 57 5.42 25.43 -5.35
CA PRO A 57 4.74 26.39 -6.24
C PRO A 57 5.14 26.29 -7.71
N SER A 58 6.35 25.81 -8.01
CA SER A 58 6.85 25.60 -9.37
C SER A 58 6.45 24.25 -9.98
N LEU A 59 5.60 23.45 -9.32
CA LEU A 59 5.15 22.14 -9.80
C LEU A 59 4.29 22.29 -11.07
N LYS A 60 4.71 21.60 -12.12
CA LYS A 60 4.08 21.61 -13.45
C LYS A 60 3.22 20.37 -13.66
N LEU A 61 1.94 20.45 -13.33
CA LEU A 61 0.99 19.32 -13.47
C LEU A 61 0.78 18.92 -14.94
N GLU A 62 0.95 19.85 -15.87
CA GLU A 62 0.91 19.60 -17.31
C GLU A 62 2.01 18.64 -17.79
N ARG A 63 3.03 18.38 -16.95
CA ARG A 63 4.09 17.38 -17.21
C ARG A 63 3.86 16.05 -16.49
N THR A 64 2.62 15.76 -16.06
CA THR A 64 2.29 14.47 -15.45
C THR A 64 2.47 13.34 -16.46
N MET A 65 3.31 12.37 -16.10
CA MET A 65 3.60 11.19 -16.93
C MET A 65 2.63 10.04 -16.67
N MET A 66 2.13 9.91 -15.43
CA MET A 66 1.30 8.80 -15.00
C MET A 66 0.40 9.22 -13.83
N THR A 67 -0.82 8.70 -13.82
CA THR A 67 -1.74 8.78 -12.70
C THR A 67 -2.14 7.37 -12.27
N ILE A 68 -2.04 7.08 -10.98
CA ILE A 68 -2.44 5.81 -10.40
C ILE A 68 -3.28 6.05 -9.15
N SER A 69 -4.13 5.09 -8.82
CA SER A 69 -4.80 5.04 -7.52
C SER A 69 -4.78 3.62 -6.95
N GLY A 70 -4.98 3.55 -5.64
CA GLY A 70 -5.06 2.31 -4.89
C GLY A 70 -5.70 2.56 -3.53
N SER A 71 -6.68 1.73 -3.18
CA SER A 71 -7.33 1.77 -1.87
C SER A 71 -6.67 0.80 -0.88
N ARG A 72 -6.73 1.14 0.41
CA ARG A 72 -6.28 0.27 1.49
C ARG A 72 -7.41 -0.69 1.87
N PRO A 73 -7.17 -2.01 1.93
CA PRO A 73 -8.12 -2.93 2.53
C PRO A 73 -8.05 -2.76 4.05
N ILE A 74 -9.10 -2.18 4.64
CA ILE A 74 -9.20 -1.95 6.10
C ILE A 74 -10.18 -2.96 6.67
N ASP A 75 -9.79 -3.63 7.75
CA ASP A 75 -10.70 -4.47 8.52
C ASP A 75 -11.62 -3.57 9.36
N ILE A 76 -12.93 -3.76 9.22
CA ILE A 76 -13.93 -2.88 9.87
C ILE A 76 -13.97 -3.12 11.39
N GLU A 77 -13.71 -4.35 11.84
CA GLU A 77 -13.79 -4.70 13.27
C GLU A 77 -12.61 -4.15 14.06
N THR A 78 -11.40 -4.30 13.53
CA THR A 78 -10.15 -4.07 14.27
C THR A 78 -9.38 -2.84 13.83
N ASN A 79 -9.61 -2.35 12.61
CA ASN A 79 -8.76 -1.36 11.95
C ASN A 79 -7.26 -1.75 12.01
N ASP A 80 -6.97 -3.05 11.93
CA ASP A 80 -5.62 -3.61 12.01
C ASP A 80 -5.47 -4.80 11.04
N PHE A 81 -4.27 -5.39 10.97
CA PHE A 81 -4.02 -6.61 10.22
C PHE A 81 -4.77 -7.80 10.84
N VAL A 82 -5.45 -8.58 9.99
CA VAL A 82 -6.10 -9.82 10.38
C VAL A 82 -5.25 -10.98 9.90
N ILE A 83 -4.41 -11.54 10.77
CA ILE A 83 -3.52 -12.67 10.48
C ILE A 83 -3.84 -13.78 11.49
N ARG A 84 -4.75 -14.69 11.12
CA ARG A 84 -5.26 -15.74 12.02
C ARG A 84 -6.01 -16.82 11.26
N HIS A 85 -6.34 -17.92 11.93
CA HIS A 85 -7.32 -18.87 11.41
C HIS A 85 -8.72 -18.27 11.29
N SER A 86 -9.48 -18.78 10.32
CA SER A 86 -10.91 -18.54 10.22
C SER A 86 -11.61 -19.10 11.46
N LYS A 87 -12.58 -18.33 12.00
CA LYS A 87 -13.44 -18.77 13.11
C LYS A 87 -14.27 -20.01 12.74
N LYS A 88 -14.49 -20.25 11.43
CA LYS A 88 -15.33 -21.35 10.90
C LYS A 88 -14.53 -22.54 10.38
N ASN A 89 -13.23 -22.36 10.10
CA ASN A 89 -12.38 -23.43 9.56
C ASN A 89 -10.93 -23.21 10.01
N LYS A 90 -10.46 -24.05 10.94
CA LYS A 90 -9.09 -23.99 11.45
C LYS A 90 -8.01 -24.26 10.39
N HIS A 91 -8.37 -24.88 9.26
CA HIS A 91 -7.44 -25.12 8.16
C HIS A 91 -7.42 -23.97 7.14
N PHE A 92 -8.15 -22.88 7.39
CA PHE A 92 -8.15 -21.70 6.54
C PHE A 92 -7.48 -20.54 7.28
N VAL A 93 -6.28 -20.15 6.84
CA VAL A 93 -5.57 -18.97 7.35
C VAL A 93 -6.03 -17.74 6.58
N ILE A 94 -6.37 -16.67 7.30
CA ILE A 94 -6.74 -15.37 6.76
C ILE A 94 -5.54 -14.42 6.95
N ALA A 95 -5.17 -13.75 5.87
CA ALA A 95 -4.31 -12.57 5.88
C ALA A 95 -5.08 -11.42 5.21
N GLY A 96 -5.85 -10.68 6.01
CA GLY A 96 -6.77 -9.62 5.57
C GLY A 96 -6.50 -8.29 6.27
N GLY A 97 -7.18 -7.22 5.85
CA GLY A 97 -6.97 -5.89 6.42
C GLY A 97 -5.56 -5.33 6.15
N MET A 98 -4.92 -5.75 5.06
CA MET A 98 -3.53 -5.42 4.69
C MET A 98 -3.36 -3.94 4.26
N GLN A 99 -3.62 -3.03 5.18
CA GLN A 99 -3.42 -1.59 5.01
C GLN A 99 -1.97 -1.18 5.23
N SER A 100 -1.66 0.12 5.20
CA SER A 100 -0.31 0.60 5.53
C SER A 100 0.02 0.27 7.00
N PRO A 101 1.18 -0.32 7.33
CA PRO A 101 2.39 -0.50 6.50
C PRO A 101 2.65 -1.94 5.99
N ALA A 102 1.65 -2.65 5.46
CA ALA A 102 1.74 -4.07 5.09
C ALA A 102 2.90 -4.40 4.14
N LEU A 103 3.29 -3.49 3.24
CA LEU A 103 4.46 -3.68 2.38
C LEU A 103 5.76 -3.84 3.19
N SER A 104 5.99 -2.95 4.16
CA SER A 104 7.17 -3.04 5.04
C SER A 104 7.10 -4.24 5.98
N SER A 105 5.89 -4.62 6.40
CA SER A 105 5.65 -5.77 7.29
C SER A 105 5.59 -7.12 6.57
N ALA A 106 5.60 -7.15 5.23
CA ALA A 106 5.33 -8.36 4.44
C ALA A 106 6.19 -9.58 4.83
N PRO A 107 7.52 -9.44 5.10
CA PRO A 107 8.32 -10.59 5.53
C PRO A 107 7.84 -11.21 6.86
N ALA A 108 7.56 -10.38 7.87
CA ALA A 108 7.08 -10.84 9.17
C ALA A 108 5.67 -11.45 9.08
N ILE A 109 4.81 -10.89 8.23
CA ILE A 109 3.48 -11.44 7.94
C ILE A 109 3.60 -12.83 7.35
N ALA A 110 4.52 -13.04 6.40
CA ALA A 110 4.75 -14.34 5.79
C ALA A 110 5.24 -15.38 6.81
N GLU A 111 6.19 -15.01 7.69
CA GLU A 111 6.66 -15.89 8.77
C GLU A 111 5.54 -16.28 9.73
N GLU A 112 4.66 -15.34 10.09
CA GLU A 112 3.53 -15.61 10.97
C GLU A 112 2.51 -16.55 10.32
N ILE A 113 2.22 -16.35 9.03
CA ILE A 113 1.36 -17.28 8.28
C ILE A 113 1.95 -18.69 8.29
N VAL A 114 3.25 -18.86 8.10
CA VAL A 114 3.90 -20.19 8.14
C VAL A 114 3.74 -20.85 9.51
N LYS A 115 3.89 -20.10 10.60
CA LYS A 115 3.65 -20.65 11.96
C LYS A 115 2.21 -21.11 12.14
N LEU A 116 1.25 -20.31 11.66
CA LEU A 116 -0.18 -20.64 11.73
C LEU A 116 -0.54 -21.90 10.93
N LEU A 117 0.28 -22.34 9.96
CA LEU A 117 -0.03 -23.59 9.26
C LEU A 117 0.07 -24.82 10.17
N GLU A 118 0.85 -24.77 11.27
CA GLU A 118 1.05 -25.88 12.21
C GLU A 118 1.49 -27.20 11.52
N LEU A 119 2.29 -27.09 10.44
CA LEU A 119 2.77 -28.23 9.66
C LEU A 119 4.22 -28.58 10.01
N GLU A 120 4.55 -29.88 9.96
CA GLU A 120 5.94 -30.33 9.98
C GLU A 120 6.59 -30.07 8.61
N LEU A 121 7.15 -28.87 8.45
CA LEU A 121 7.82 -28.46 7.22
C LEU A 121 9.29 -28.90 7.23
N LYS A 122 9.75 -29.48 6.11
CA LYS A 122 11.14 -29.87 5.91
C LYS A 122 11.82 -28.91 4.93
N PRO A 123 12.91 -28.22 5.31
CA PRO A 123 13.65 -27.37 4.40
C PRO A 123 14.14 -28.15 3.18
N ARG A 124 14.02 -27.55 2.00
CA ARG A 124 14.58 -28.14 0.77
C ARG A 124 16.10 -27.99 0.80
N LYS A 125 16.83 -29.11 0.78
CA LYS A 125 18.31 -29.14 0.88
C LYS A 125 19.03 -28.28 -0.16
N ASN A 126 18.48 -28.18 -1.36
CA ASN A 126 19.10 -27.47 -2.49
C ASN A 126 18.39 -26.15 -2.82
N TYR A 127 17.70 -25.54 -1.86
CA TYR A 127 17.06 -24.25 -2.08
C TYR A 127 18.10 -23.13 -2.07
N ASN A 128 18.13 -22.34 -3.14
CA ASN A 128 18.93 -21.13 -3.22
C ASN A 128 18.01 -19.91 -3.07
N PRO A 129 18.07 -19.17 -1.94
CA PRO A 129 17.25 -17.98 -1.74
C PRO A 129 17.77 -16.76 -2.52
N LYS A 130 18.99 -16.82 -3.08
CA LYS A 130 19.58 -15.71 -3.81
C LYS A 130 18.94 -15.62 -5.19
N TYR A 131 18.23 -14.52 -5.41
CA TYR A 131 17.66 -14.19 -6.69
C TYR A 131 17.99 -12.72 -6.99
N SER A 132 18.53 -12.46 -8.17
CA SER A 132 18.76 -11.10 -8.67
C SER A 132 17.74 -10.82 -9.76
N ILE A 133 17.11 -9.65 -9.67
CA ILE A 133 16.33 -9.09 -10.76
C ILE A 133 17.22 -8.02 -11.37
N ASP A 134 17.45 -8.09 -12.68
CA ASP A 134 18.05 -6.99 -13.41
C ASP A 134 17.01 -5.88 -13.47
N VAL A 135 17.11 -4.95 -12.52
CA VAL A 135 16.31 -3.74 -12.50
C VAL A 135 17.20 -2.66 -13.13
N PHE A 136 16.94 -2.40 -14.41
CA PHE A 136 17.66 -1.51 -15.35
C PHE A 136 18.90 -2.13 -16.03
#